data_AF-A0AAW7YVC7-F1
#
_entry.id   AF-A0AAW7YVC7-F1
#
_cell.length_a   1.000
_cell.length_b   1.000
_cell.length_c   1.000
_cell.angle_alpha   90.00
_cell.angle_beta   90.00
_cell.angle_gamma   90.00
#
_symmetry.space_group_name_H-M   'P 1'
#
loop_
_entity.id
_entity.type
_entity.pdbx_description
1 polymer ?
#
loop_
_entity_poly.entity_id
_entity_poly.type
_entity_poly.pdbx_seq_one_letter_code
_entity_poly.pdbx_strand_id
1 'polypeptide(L)' 'MSNLADELKEMIIDVLALEDISIEDIDTNAPLFGDGLGLDSIDALELG' A
#
# COMPACT_ATOMS: atom_id res chain seq x y z
N MET A 1 5.36 -4.09 -19.30
CA MET A 1 4.37 -3.00 -19.25
C MET A 1 4.13 -2.77 -17.77
N SER A 2 4.50 -1.61 -17.25
CA SER A 2 4.20 -1.26 -15.86
C SER A 2 2.68 -1.24 -15.69
N ASN A 3 2.15 -2.03 -14.77
CA ASN A 3 0.74 -2.05 -14.45
C ASN A 3 0.49 -0.89 -13.48
N LEU A 4 -0.55 -0.07 -13.72
CA LEU A 4 -0.92 1.02 -12.82
C LEU A 4 -1.08 0.54 -11.36
N ALA A 5 -1.50 -0.72 -11.17
CA ALA A 5 -1.56 -1.35 -9.87
C ALA A 5 -0.18 -1.47 -9.19
N ASP A 6 0.87 -1.80 -9.93
CA ASP A 6 2.22 -1.97 -9.38
C ASP A 6 2.82 -0.60 -8.99
N GLU A 7 2.59 0.43 -9.81
CA GLU A 7 2.99 1.82 -9.50
C GLU A 7 2.30 2.36 -8.25
N LEU A 8 1.01 2.06 -8.07
CA LEU A 8 0.26 2.41 -6.85
C LEU A 8 0.78 1.67 -5.63
N LYS A 9 1.10 0.38 -5.75
CA LYS A 9 1.66 -0.40 -4.65
C LYS A 9 3.03 0.10 -4.22
N GLU A 10 3.90 0.42 -5.18
CA GLU A 10 5.22 1.00 -4.90
C GLU A 10 5.08 2.35 -4.19
N MET A 11 4.18 3.22 -4.68
CA MET A 11 3.88 4.50 -4.02
C MET A 11 3.37 4.34 -2.58
N ILE A 12 2.50 3.36 -2.32
CA ILE A 12 1.98 3.08 -0.97
C ILE A 12 3.12 2.63 -0.04
N ILE A 13 4.00 1.73 -0.50
CA ILE A 13 5.16 1.26 0.26
C ILE A 13 6.08 2.42 0.62
N ASP A 14 6.35 3.30 -0.34
CA ASP A 14 7.23 4.46 -0.15
C ASP A 14 6.64 5.50 0.81
N VAL A 15 5.35 5.84 0.67
CA VAL A 15 4.70 6.84 1.52
C VAL A 15 4.61 6.36 2.97
N LEU A 16 4.35 5.07 3.17
CA LEU A 16 4.12 4.48 4.49
C LEU A 16 5.38 3.83 5.07
N ALA A 17 6.53 3.99 4.41
CA ALA A 17 7.83 3.44 4.80
C ALA A 17 7.76 1.96 5.21
N LEU A 18 7.07 1.14 4.41
CA LEU A 18 6.87 -0.29 4.68
C LEU A 18 8.13 -1.09 4.32
N GLU A 19 9.15 -1.02 5.17
CA GLU A 19 10.51 -1.57 4.89
C GLU A 19 10.54 -3.09 4.64
N ASP A 20 9.55 -3.83 5.14
CA ASP A 20 9.46 -5.29 5.04
C ASP A 20 8.36 -5.78 4.06
N ILE A 21 7.77 -4.88 3.27
CA ILE A 21 6.69 -5.21 2.33
C ILE A 21 7.12 -4.88 0.91
N SER A 22 6.89 -5.82 0.00
CA SER A 22 7.10 -5.62 -1.43
C SER A 22 5.78 -5.56 -2.19
N ILE A 23 5.79 -5.08 -3.44
CA ILE A 23 4.58 -4.96 -4.27
C ILE A 23 3.87 -6.31 -4.52
N GLU A 24 4.59 -7.43 -4.40
CA GLU A 24 4.04 -8.79 -4.52
C GLU A 24 3.31 -9.26 -3.25
N ASP A 25 3.62 -8.67 -2.09
CA ASP A 25 2.96 -8.96 -0.82
C ASP A 25 1.61 -8.23 -0.67
N ILE A 26 1.38 -7.20 -1.47
CA ILE A 26 0.13 -6.42 -1.46
C ILE A 26 -0.88 -7.06 -2.41
N ASP A 27 -1.99 -7.58 -1.87
CA ASP A 27 -3.12 -8.04 -2.69
C ASP A 27 -3.92 -6.84 -3.21
N THR A 28 -4.01 -6.72 -4.53
CA THR A 28 -4.75 -5.65 -5.22
C THR A 28 -6.25 -5.65 -4.89
N ASN A 29 -6.80 -6.77 -4.45
CA ASN A 29 -8.22 -6.90 -4.08
C ASN A 29 -8.45 -6.78 -2.57
N ALA A 30 -7.38 -6.75 -1.76
CA ALA A 30 -7.50 -6.58 -0.33
C ALA A 30 -7.75 -5.10 0.03
N PRO A 31 -8.47 -4.83 1.13
CA PRO A 31 -8.59 -3.47 1.66
C PRO A 31 -7.21 -2.91 2.04
N LEU A 32 -6.96 -1.63 1.74
CA LEU A 32 -5.74 -0.98 2.23
C LEU A 32 -5.79 -0.75 3.76
N PHE A 33 -6.96 -0.40 4.29
CA PHE A 33 -7.17 -0.08 5.69
C PHE A 33 -7.69 -1.27 6.49
N GLY A 34 -7.31 -1.38 7.76
CA GLY A 34 -7.76 -2.46 8.64
C GLY A 34 -7.15 -3.82 8.29
N ASP A 35 -7.97 -4.83 7.98
CA ASP A 35 -7.53 -6.24 7.88
C ASP A 35 -6.64 -6.59 6.66
N GLY A 36 -6.42 -5.68 5.72
CA GLY A 36 -5.50 -5.93 4.59
C GLY A 36 -4.09 -5.44 4.88
N LEU A 37 -3.73 -4.26 4.38
CA LEU A 37 -2.40 -3.66 4.62
C LEU A 37 -2.19 -3.15 6.05
N GLY A 38 -3.17 -3.27 6.93
CA GLY A 38 -3.02 -2.89 8.33
C GLY A 38 -3.12 -1.39 8.61
N LEU A 39 -3.43 -0.57 7.59
CA LEU A 39 -3.33 0.88 7.70
C LEU A 39 -4.38 1.45 8.66
N ASP A 40 -3.92 2.38 9.48
CA ASP A 40 -4.77 3.09 10.42
C ASP A 40 -5.30 4.41 9.82
N SER A 41 -6.09 5.14 10.62
CA SER A 41 -6.66 6.41 10.18
C SER A 41 -5.63 7.55 10.05
N ILE A 42 -4.45 7.41 10.64
CA ILE A 42 -3.35 8.38 10.55
C ILE A 42 -2.61 8.14 9.23
N ASP A 43 -2.30 6.89 8.91
CA ASP A 43 -1.70 6.49 7.62
C ASP A 43 -2.56 6.95 6.43
N ALA A 44 -3.88 6.88 6.57
CA ALA A 44 -4.84 7.38 5.58
C ALA A 44 -4.69 8.87 5.27
N LEU A 45 -4.29 9.67 6.26
CA LEU A 45 -4.08 11.11 6.10
C LEU A 45 -2.74 11.42 5.43
N GLU A 46 -1.73 10.55 5.57
CA GLU A 46 -0.43 10.69 4.91
C GLU A 46 -0.50 10.31 3.42
N LEU A 47 -1.44 9.45 3.04
CA LEU A 47 -1.76 9.12 1.64
C LEU A 47 -2.59 10.20 0.90
N GLY A 48 -3.18 11.16 1.63
CA GLY A 48 -4.18 12.12 1.13
C GLY A 48 -3.64 13.41 0.54
#